data_AF-A0A924XKF3-F1
#
_entry.id   AF-A0A924XKF3-F1
#
_cell.length_a   1.000
_cell.length_b   1.000
_cell.length_c   1.000
_cell.angle_alpha   90.00
_cell.angle_beta   90.00
_cell.angle_gamma   90.00
#
_symmetry.space_group_name_H-M   'P 1'
#
loop_
_entity.id
_entity.type
_entity.pdbx_description
1 polymer ?
#
loop_
_entity_poly.entity_id
_entity_poly.type
_entity_poly.pdbx_seq_one_letter_code
_entity_poly.pdbx_strand_id
1 'polypeptide(L)'
;MKIKNSIVAFALLILTTTFASTISAQTKRTASNNYDGVYKLYFKGRFKNFANEIVVKSRGKNKLFVGFDLIHPYIVGGEETVNMGETGGEAILKGNTAYFDNTDQFGNCKITLKFVKPDTLVVTQETDGYSCAFGNNVTARGTYKKSRAGTKPR
;
A
#
# COMPACT_ATOMS: atom_id res chain seq x y z
N MET A 1 26.03 26.27 -83.02
CA MET A 1 25.94 24.85 -82.57
C MET A 1 26.63 24.76 -81.22
N LYS A 2 25.92 24.74 -80.08
CA LYS A 2 25.54 23.53 -79.27
C LYS A 2 26.78 22.68 -78.92
N ILE A 3 27.21 22.35 -77.68
CA ILE A 3 26.64 22.05 -76.35
C ILE A 3 27.85 21.97 -75.37
N LYS A 4 27.91 22.72 -74.25
CA LYS A 4 27.69 22.34 -72.83
C LYS A 4 28.73 21.40 -72.16
N ASN A 5 29.11 21.83 -70.94
CA ASN A 5 29.28 21.03 -69.69
C ASN A 5 30.60 20.20 -69.58
N SER A 6 31.26 20.03 -68.43
CA SER A 6 30.84 20.13 -67.02
C SER A 6 32.01 19.76 -66.07
N ILE A 7 32.06 20.36 -64.86
CA ILE A 7 32.13 19.67 -63.53
C ILE A 7 33.41 18.82 -63.24
N VAL A 8 34.12 18.89 -62.10
CA VAL A 8 33.85 19.44 -60.76
C VAL A 8 35.13 19.36 -59.92
N ALA A 9 35.28 20.30 -58.99
CA ALA A 9 36.25 20.26 -57.89
C ALA A 9 35.77 19.31 -56.78
N PHE A 10 36.64 18.42 -56.28
CA PHE A 10 36.36 17.65 -55.06
C PHE A 10 37.43 17.95 -54.01
N ALA A 11 37.13 18.92 -53.14
CA ALA A 11 37.81 19.09 -51.87
C ALA A 11 37.23 18.07 -50.88
N LEU A 12 38.07 17.17 -50.38
CA LEU A 12 37.68 16.11 -49.45
C LEU A 12 37.64 16.70 -48.02
N LEU A 13 36.44 17.04 -47.55
CA LEU A 13 36.18 17.49 -46.17
C LEU A 13 35.94 16.25 -45.29
N ILE A 14 36.92 15.90 -44.44
CA ILE A 14 36.79 14.80 -43.48
C ILE A 14 36.00 15.31 -42.27
N LEU A 15 34.73 14.95 -42.20
CA LEU A 15 33.83 15.24 -41.08
C LEU A 15 34.01 14.17 -40.00
N THR A 16 34.79 14.47 -38.95
CA THR A 16 34.91 13.60 -37.78
C THR A 16 33.69 13.76 -36.87
N THR A 17 32.76 12.81 -36.92
CA THR A 17 31.62 12.73 -35.99
C THR A 17 32.05 12.05 -34.69
N THR A 18 32.20 12.84 -33.62
CA THR A 18 32.36 12.31 -32.26
C THR A 18 30.99 11.84 -31.74
N PHE A 19 30.78 10.53 -31.67
CA PHE A 19 29.63 9.95 -30.99
C PHE A 19 29.78 10.14 -29.47
N ALA A 20 29.11 11.15 -28.91
CA ALA A 20 28.93 11.27 -27.48
C ALA A 20 27.99 10.15 -27.01
N SER A 21 28.54 9.10 -26.39
CA SER A 21 27.75 8.04 -25.77
C SER A 21 27.08 8.61 -24.51
N THR A 22 25.79 8.91 -24.59
CA THR A 22 24.99 9.24 -23.41
C THR A 22 24.82 7.98 -22.57
N ILE A 23 25.59 7.88 -21.49
CA ILE A 23 25.38 6.88 -20.45
C ILE A 23 24.02 7.20 -19.83
N SER A 24 22.98 6.47 -20.24
CA SER A 24 21.70 6.49 -19.54
C SER A 24 21.95 5.91 -18.15
N ALA A 25 21.99 6.78 -17.13
CA ALA A 25 21.94 6.36 -15.75
C ALA A 25 20.64 5.56 -15.56
N GLN A 26 20.74 4.24 -15.58
CA GLN A 26 19.66 3.36 -15.16
C GLN A 26 19.50 3.56 -13.66
N THR A 27 18.68 4.54 -13.28
CA THR A 27 18.11 4.61 -11.94
C THR A 27 17.43 3.27 -11.73
N LYS A 28 18.00 2.40 -10.89
CA LYS A 28 17.31 1.20 -10.40
C LYS A 28 15.95 1.68 -9.93
N ARG A 29 14.89 1.38 -10.71
CA ARG A 29 13.51 1.49 -10.24
C ARG A 29 13.45 0.55 -9.04
N THR A 30 13.61 1.09 -7.84
CA THR A 30 13.26 0.38 -6.62
C THR A 30 11.87 -0.18 -6.86
N ALA A 31 11.72 -1.49 -6.78
CA ALA A 31 10.43 -2.14 -6.97
C ALA A 31 9.41 -1.37 -6.13
N SER A 32 8.40 -0.78 -6.80
CA SER A 32 7.31 -0.12 -6.11
C SER A 32 6.66 -1.19 -5.24
N ASN A 33 6.89 -1.13 -3.92
CA ASN A 33 6.24 -2.05 -3.00
C ASN A 33 4.73 -1.82 -3.13
N ASN A 34 4.04 -2.78 -3.75
CA ASN A 34 2.61 -2.67 -3.96
C ASN A 34 1.88 -2.98 -2.64
N TYR A 35 1.60 -1.92 -1.88
CA TYR A 35 0.86 -2.02 -0.62
C TYR A 35 -0.64 -2.30 -0.82
N ASP A 36 -1.17 -1.99 -2.00
CA ASP A 36 -2.61 -2.04 -2.27
C ASP A 36 -3.18 -3.44 -2.19
N GLY A 37 -4.25 -3.60 -1.42
CA GLY A 37 -4.92 -4.87 -1.30
C GLY A 37 -5.81 -4.97 -0.08
N VAL A 38 -6.34 -6.17 0.08
CA VAL A 38 -7.13 -6.58 1.24
C VAL A 38 -6.27 -7.51 2.09
N TYR A 39 -6.12 -7.18 3.37
CA TYR A 39 -5.36 -7.94 4.34
C TYR A 39 -6.31 -8.54 5.37
N LYS A 40 -6.20 -9.85 5.60
CA LYS A 40 -7.08 -10.59 6.51
C LYS A 40 -6.32 -11.20 7.68
N LEU A 41 -6.96 -11.16 8.83
CA LEU A 41 -6.56 -11.91 10.03
C LEU A 41 -7.72 -12.81 10.41
N TYR A 42 -7.59 -14.10 10.09
CA TYR A 42 -8.56 -15.11 10.51
C TYR A 42 -8.40 -15.43 12.00
N PHE A 43 -9.53 -15.60 12.68
CA PHE A 43 -9.54 -16.10 14.05
C PHE A 43 -9.13 -17.58 14.10
N LYS A 44 -8.83 -18.08 15.29
CA LYS A 44 -8.46 -19.49 15.51
C LYS A 44 -9.58 -20.24 16.24
N GLY A 45 -9.48 -21.57 16.24
CA GLY A 45 -10.42 -22.42 16.97
C GLY A 45 -11.83 -22.37 16.41
N ARG A 46 -12.83 -22.22 17.28
CA ARG A 46 -14.25 -22.23 16.90
C ARG A 46 -14.62 -21.11 15.92
N PHE A 47 -13.95 -19.96 16.02
CA PHE A 47 -14.23 -18.80 15.18
C PHE A 47 -13.41 -18.76 13.88
N LYS A 48 -12.80 -19.87 13.44
CA LYS A 48 -11.89 -19.92 12.28
C LYS A 48 -12.44 -19.38 10.95
N ASN A 49 -13.77 -19.27 10.83
CA ASN A 49 -14.45 -18.75 9.66
C ASN A 49 -14.66 -17.22 9.71
N PHE A 50 -14.42 -16.60 10.87
CA PHE A 50 -14.42 -15.16 11.05
C PHE A 50 -13.04 -14.58 10.74
N ALA A 51 -13.01 -13.32 10.28
CA ALA A 51 -11.78 -12.60 10.03
C ALA A 51 -11.94 -11.10 10.22
N ASN A 52 -10.88 -10.44 10.67
CA ASN A 52 -10.71 -8.99 10.54
C ASN A 52 -10.17 -8.66 9.15
N GLU A 53 -10.64 -7.57 8.56
CA GLU A 53 -10.23 -7.09 7.24
C GLU A 53 -9.64 -5.67 7.33
N ILE A 54 -8.51 -5.47 6.65
CA ILE A 54 -7.89 -4.15 6.46
C ILE A 54 -7.69 -3.92 4.98
N VAL A 55 -8.29 -2.85 4.47
CA VAL A 55 -8.17 -2.42 3.07
C VAL A 55 -7.12 -1.32 2.99
N VAL A 56 -6.09 -1.52 2.16
CA VAL A 56 -5.04 -0.53 1.91
C VAL A 56 -5.12 -0.08 0.45
N LYS A 57 -5.11 1.24 0.23
CA LYS A 57 -5.09 1.84 -1.12
C LYS A 57 -4.08 2.97 -1.18
N SER A 58 -3.22 2.97 -2.18
CA SER A 58 -2.27 4.06 -2.40
C SER A 58 -3.00 5.35 -2.80
N ARG A 59 -2.52 6.49 -2.28
CA ARG A 59 -3.03 7.83 -2.60
C ARG A 59 -1.97 8.75 -3.23
N GLY A 60 -0.75 8.23 -3.44
CA GLY A 60 0.39 9.02 -3.90
C GLY A 60 0.99 9.89 -2.79
N LYS A 61 2.09 10.59 -3.07
CA LYS A 61 2.77 11.50 -2.12
C LYS A 61 2.99 10.89 -0.72
N ASN A 62 3.39 9.61 -0.67
CA ASN A 62 3.61 8.86 0.57
C ASN A 62 2.37 8.80 1.49
N LYS A 63 1.18 8.72 0.91
CA LYS A 63 -0.09 8.55 1.63
C LYS A 63 -0.78 7.27 1.19
N LEU A 64 -1.41 6.61 2.15
CA LEU A 64 -2.32 5.50 1.94
C LEU A 64 -3.70 5.90 2.46
N PHE A 65 -4.75 5.37 1.86
CA PHE A 65 -6.01 5.18 2.55
C PHE A 65 -5.97 3.82 3.22
N VAL A 66 -6.42 3.78 4.48
CA VAL A 66 -6.57 2.55 5.26
C VAL A 66 -8.02 2.50 5.74
N GLY A 67 -8.70 1.40 5.45
CA GLY A 67 -10.01 1.06 6.00
C GLY A 67 -9.89 -0.16 6.89
N PHE A 68 -10.59 -0.13 8.02
CA PHE A 68 -10.66 -1.19 9.00
C PHE A 68 -12.11 -1.67 9.07
N ASP A 69 -12.29 -2.98 8.86
CA ASP A 69 -13.54 -3.71 9.08
C ASP A 69 -13.20 -4.86 10.03
N LEU A 70 -13.51 -4.65 11.30
CA LEU A 70 -13.00 -5.44 12.42
C LEU A 70 -14.15 -6.03 13.20
N ILE A 71 -13.93 -7.22 13.73
CA ILE A 71 -14.90 -7.94 14.54
C ILE A 71 -14.25 -8.50 15.81
N HIS A 72 -15.09 -8.85 16.76
CA HIS A 72 -14.74 -9.67 17.92
C HIS A 72 -15.85 -10.72 18.10
N PRO A 73 -15.66 -11.96 17.62
CA PRO A 73 -16.63 -13.03 17.79
C PRO A 73 -16.58 -13.60 19.21
N TYR A 74 -17.75 -13.90 19.77
CA TYR A 74 -17.93 -14.43 21.12
C TYR A 74 -19.22 -15.26 21.22
N ILE A 75 -19.48 -15.85 22.39
CA ILE A 75 -20.65 -16.69 22.64
C ILE A 75 -21.54 -16.08 23.70
N VAL A 76 -22.84 -16.06 23.44
CA VAL A 76 -23.89 -15.75 24.41
C VAL A 76 -24.98 -16.79 24.28
N GLY A 77 -25.39 -17.40 25.40
CA GLY A 77 -26.47 -18.39 25.39
C GLY A 77 -26.21 -19.64 24.52
N GLY A 78 -24.95 -19.91 24.15
CA GLY A 78 -24.58 -21.02 23.26
C GLY A 78 -24.51 -20.64 21.77
N GLU A 79 -24.92 -19.43 21.41
CA GLU A 79 -24.92 -18.94 20.03
C GLU A 79 -23.71 -18.06 19.73
N GLU A 80 -23.27 -18.07 18.47
CA GLU A 80 -22.18 -17.21 17.99
C GLU A 80 -22.70 -15.79 17.73
N THR A 81 -22.02 -14.81 18.30
CA THR A 81 -22.32 -13.38 18.14
C THR A 81 -21.03 -12.62 17.82
N VAL A 82 -21.14 -11.42 17.23
CA VAL A 82 -20.00 -10.57 16.88
C VAL A 82 -20.22 -9.13 17.36
N ASN A 83 -19.21 -8.57 18.02
CA ASN A 83 -19.07 -7.12 18.05
C ASN A 83 -18.35 -6.70 16.77
N MET A 84 -18.71 -5.55 16.22
CA MET A 84 -18.17 -5.03 14.96
C MET A 84 -17.69 -3.60 15.15
N GLY A 85 -16.68 -3.21 14.40
CA GLY A 85 -16.09 -1.88 14.43
C GLY A 85 -15.48 -1.52 13.09
N GLU A 86 -15.88 -0.36 12.57
CA GLU A 86 -15.41 0.14 11.28
C GLU A 86 -14.83 1.54 11.43
N THR A 87 -13.71 1.78 10.76
CA THR A 87 -13.19 3.15 10.57
C THR A 87 -12.33 3.22 9.32
N GLY A 88 -11.99 4.42 8.88
CA GLY A 88 -11.05 4.58 7.79
C GLY A 88 -10.59 6.01 7.63
N GLY A 89 -9.53 6.18 6.84
CA GLY A 89 -8.89 7.49 6.70
C GLY A 89 -7.53 7.41 6.04
N GLU A 90 -6.84 8.54 6.06
CA GLU A 90 -5.50 8.67 5.51
C GLU A 90 -4.45 8.20 6.52
N ALA A 91 -3.43 7.51 6.02
CA ALA A 91 -2.24 7.15 6.77
C ALA A 91 -1.00 7.68 6.06
N ILE A 92 -0.06 8.20 6.84
CA ILE A 92 1.21 8.71 6.32
C ILE A 92 2.19 7.54 6.21
N LEU A 93 2.67 7.26 5.00
CA LEU A 93 3.65 6.21 4.73
C LEU A 93 5.08 6.77 4.87
N LYS A 94 5.90 6.16 5.74
CA LYS A 94 7.33 6.42 5.84
C LYS A 94 8.07 5.09 5.64
N GLY A 95 8.78 4.96 4.51
CA GLY A 95 9.39 3.69 4.13
C GLY A 95 8.36 2.59 3.92
N ASN A 96 8.40 1.55 4.76
CA ASN A 96 7.47 0.42 4.77
C ASN A 96 6.49 0.44 5.96
N THR A 97 6.34 1.59 6.61
CA THR A 97 5.46 1.74 7.78
C THR A 97 4.48 2.89 7.53
N ALA A 98 3.18 2.61 7.64
CA ALA A 98 2.13 3.62 7.58
C ALA A 98 1.59 3.93 8.98
N TYR A 99 1.38 5.21 9.24
CA TYR A 99 0.90 5.74 10.51
C TYR A 99 -0.49 6.31 10.28
N PHE A 100 -1.48 5.64 10.87
CA PHE A 100 -2.86 6.08 10.88
C PHE A 100 -3.13 6.76 12.22
N ASP A 101 -3.58 8.01 12.16
CA ASP A 101 -3.84 8.83 13.34
C ASP A 101 -5.18 9.53 13.16
N ASN A 102 -6.18 9.10 13.94
CA ASN A 102 -7.50 9.72 14.04
C ASN A 102 -7.74 10.26 15.46
N THR A 103 -6.67 10.70 16.14
CA THR A 103 -6.73 11.35 17.46
C THR A 103 -7.70 12.53 17.46
N ASP A 104 -7.75 13.33 16.39
CA ASP A 104 -8.66 14.49 16.30
C ASP A 104 -10.14 14.10 16.35
N GLN A 105 -10.47 12.87 15.94
CA GLN A 105 -11.86 12.38 15.89
C GLN A 105 -12.22 11.51 17.10
N PHE A 106 -11.27 10.71 17.61
CA PHE A 106 -11.54 9.69 18.63
C PHE A 106 -10.64 9.82 19.88
N GLY A 107 -9.96 10.95 20.03
CA GLY A 107 -9.12 11.30 21.18
C GLY A 107 -7.77 10.61 21.20
N ASN A 108 -7.70 9.28 21.10
CA ASN A 108 -6.44 8.52 21.17
C ASN A 108 -6.42 7.33 20.19
N CYS A 109 -6.69 7.56 18.91
CA CYS A 109 -6.66 6.49 17.90
C CYS A 109 -5.38 6.54 17.07
N LYS A 110 -4.38 5.77 17.48
CA LYS A 110 -3.11 5.62 16.75
C LYS A 110 -2.84 4.17 16.40
N ILE A 111 -2.72 3.91 15.10
CA ILE A 111 -2.49 2.57 14.55
C ILE A 111 -1.27 2.63 13.63
N THR A 112 -0.32 1.73 13.87
CA THR A 112 0.88 1.57 13.04
C THR A 112 0.75 0.31 12.20
N LEU A 113 0.94 0.46 10.89
CA LEU A 113 0.84 -0.58 9.87
C LEU A 113 2.23 -0.83 9.26
N LYS A 114 2.89 -1.92 9.63
CA LYS A 114 4.23 -2.26 9.14
C LYS A 114 4.17 -3.38 8.10
N PHE A 115 4.59 -3.08 6.88
CA PHE A 115 4.71 -4.03 5.79
C PHE A 115 6.06 -4.76 5.89
N VAL A 116 6.07 -5.92 6.55
CA VAL A 116 7.30 -6.63 6.95
C VAL A 116 7.86 -7.58 5.89
N LYS A 117 6.99 -8.14 5.05
CA LYS A 117 7.30 -9.05 3.94
C LYS A 117 6.26 -8.82 2.84
N PRO A 118 6.48 -9.30 1.60
CA PRO A 118 5.38 -9.44 0.65
C PRO A 118 4.17 -10.07 1.34
N ASP A 119 3.01 -9.46 1.12
CA ASP A 119 1.72 -9.95 1.59
C ASP A 119 1.57 -10.09 3.11
N THR A 120 2.46 -9.51 3.91
CA THR A 120 2.40 -9.57 5.38
C THR A 120 2.40 -8.17 5.98
N LEU A 121 1.32 -7.88 6.70
CA LEU A 121 1.09 -6.62 7.39
C LEU A 121 1.04 -6.89 8.90
N VAL A 122 1.91 -6.26 9.67
CA VAL A 122 1.86 -6.27 11.13
C VAL A 122 1.23 -4.97 11.60
N VAL A 123 0.19 -5.08 12.41
CA VAL A 123 -0.57 -3.94 12.93
C VAL A 123 -0.42 -3.86 14.43
N THR A 124 0.00 -2.69 14.92
CA THR A 124 0.04 -2.35 16.35
C THR A 124 -0.86 -1.15 16.61
N GLN A 125 -1.44 -1.12 17.81
CA GLN A 125 -2.34 -0.06 18.29
C GLN A 125 -1.85 0.34 19.68
N GLU A 126 -1.77 1.64 19.96
CA GLU A 126 -1.21 2.14 21.23
C GLU A 126 -2.17 1.93 22.42
N THR A 127 -3.47 1.86 22.16
CA THR A 127 -4.56 1.84 23.15
C THR A 127 -5.50 0.65 22.94
N ASP A 128 -6.38 0.38 23.89
CA ASP A 128 -7.49 -0.55 23.69
C ASP A 128 -8.43 -0.09 22.57
N GLY A 129 -9.16 -1.03 21.97
CA GLY A 129 -10.05 -0.81 20.81
C GLY A 129 -11.00 0.38 20.89
N TYR A 130 -11.37 0.75 22.11
CA TYR A 130 -12.33 1.80 22.44
C TYR A 130 -11.94 3.17 21.92
N SER A 131 -10.65 3.52 21.98
CA SER A 131 -10.21 4.87 21.59
C SER A 131 -10.19 5.08 20.06
N CYS A 132 -10.43 4.03 19.28
CA CYS A 132 -10.69 4.12 17.84
C CYS A 132 -12.17 3.93 17.49
N ALA A 133 -13.05 3.95 18.50
CA ALA A 133 -14.49 3.72 18.38
C ALA A 133 -14.85 2.37 17.71
N PHE A 134 -13.98 1.36 17.79
CA PHE A 134 -14.26 0.04 17.22
C PHE A 134 -15.31 -0.77 18.01
N GLY A 135 -15.66 -0.33 19.22
CA GLY A 135 -16.60 -1.05 20.09
C GLY A 135 -15.93 -2.13 20.95
N ASN A 136 -16.77 -2.82 21.73
CA ASN A 136 -16.33 -3.71 22.81
C ASN A 136 -15.40 -4.83 22.31
N ASN A 137 -14.16 -4.85 22.80
CA ASN A 137 -13.12 -5.86 22.51
C ASN A 137 -12.68 -5.97 21.05
N VAL A 138 -13.10 -5.05 20.18
CA VAL A 138 -12.68 -5.02 18.77
C VAL A 138 -11.33 -4.29 18.67
N THR A 139 -10.31 -4.94 18.09
CA THR A 139 -8.97 -4.35 17.95
C THR A 139 -8.36 -4.65 16.58
N ALA A 140 -7.57 -3.70 16.08
CA ALA A 140 -6.83 -3.85 14.83
C ALA A 140 -5.51 -4.62 14.99
N ARG A 141 -5.10 -4.95 16.22
CA ARG A 141 -3.80 -5.59 16.47
C ARG A 141 -3.72 -6.97 15.83
N GLY A 142 -2.58 -7.25 15.18
CA GLY A 142 -2.29 -8.61 14.72
C GLY A 142 -1.37 -8.65 13.51
N THR A 143 -1.20 -9.86 12.97
CA THR A 143 -0.43 -10.09 11.74
C THR A 143 -1.38 -10.57 10.65
N TYR A 144 -1.63 -9.69 9.70
CA TYR A 144 -2.55 -9.91 8.59
C TYR A 144 -1.82 -10.44 7.36
N LYS A 145 -2.53 -11.24 6.57
CA LYS A 145 -2.08 -11.76 5.29
C LYS A 145 -2.88 -11.15 4.15
N LYS A 146 -2.19 -10.74 3.09
CA LYS A 146 -2.85 -10.20 1.90
C LYS A 146 -3.64 -11.33 1.24
N SER A 147 -4.96 -11.19 1.20
CA SER A 147 -5.85 -12.17 0.58
C SER A 147 -6.14 -11.84 -0.89
N ARG A 148 -5.98 -10.56 -1.27
CA ARG A 148 -6.25 -10.08 -2.63
C ARG A 148 -5.36 -8.91 -2.98
N ALA A 149 -4.82 -8.93 -4.20
CA ALA A 149 -4.20 -7.77 -4.83
C ALA A 149 -5.29 -6.82 -5.39
N GLY A 150 -5.16 -5.51 -5.14
CA GLY A 150 -6.09 -4.49 -5.63
C GLY A 150 -7.28 -4.20 -4.71
N THR A 151 -8.06 -3.19 -5.07
CA THR A 151 -8.80 -2.34 -4.12
C THR A 151 -10.34 -2.44 -4.16
N LYS A 152 -10.92 -3.39 -4.91
CA LYS A 152 -12.37 -3.63 -4.89
C LYS A 152 -12.76 -4.39 -3.62
N PRO A 153 -13.53 -3.77 -2.69
CA PRO A 153 -14.23 -4.50 -1.64
C PRO A 153 -15.30 -5.41 -2.28
N ARG A 154 -15.74 -6.44 -1.57
CA ARG A 154 -16.94 -7.20 -1.96
C ARG A 154 -18.20 -6.39 -1.70
#